data_AF-A0A812L6E8-F1
#
_entry.id   AF-A0A812L6E8-F1
#
_cell.length_a   1.000
_cell.length_b   1.000
_cell.length_c   1.000
_cell.angle_alpha   90.00
_cell.angle_beta   90.00
_cell.angle_gamma   90.00
#
_symmetry.space_group_name_H-M   'P 1'
#
loop_
_entity.id
_entity.type
_entity.pdbx_description
1 polymer ?
#
loop_
_entity_poly.entity_id
_entity_poly.type
_entity_poly.pdbx_seq_one_letter_code
_entity_poly.pdbx_strand_id
1 'polypeptide(L)'
;MGYSMGGFGAIQLGCWAPEAFDAVISIAGYGMGTQEPTETSGAPQPKGRRVLEWYLDRHVPKLADVPIVWGVHCREDTMSSFDDVNTIIDTVSETAYRSRKRCHSQMVEVPAELANSDYPKRRRDAASGHGYFNVTLLKDRSEEILFTDLRNQLSRSAKRQRPRWDIPEEPESTANWKREQNEFYDPPSKRWR
;
A
#
# COMPACT_ATOMS: atom_id res chain seq x y z
N MET A 1 1.36 -2.85 3.57
CA MET A 1 1.93 -1.90 2.59
C MET A 1 1.89 -2.55 1.22
N GLY A 2 1.64 -1.78 0.16
CA GLY A 2 1.77 -2.27 -1.22
C GLY A 2 1.87 -1.13 -2.22
N TYR A 3 2.22 -1.47 -3.46
CA TYR A 3 2.43 -0.52 -4.56
C TYR A 3 1.50 -0.81 -5.74
N SER A 4 1.01 0.21 -6.45
CA SER A 4 0.11 0.09 -7.60
C SER A 4 -1.18 -0.67 -7.22
N MET A 5 -1.55 -1.72 -7.95
CA MET A 5 -2.59 -2.68 -7.57
C MET A 5 -2.42 -3.24 -6.14
N GLY A 6 -1.18 -3.43 -5.69
CA GLY A 6 -0.89 -3.84 -4.30
C GLY A 6 -1.17 -2.75 -3.27
N GLY A 7 -1.10 -1.47 -3.64
CA GLY A 7 -1.49 -0.34 -2.80
C GLY A 7 -3.00 -0.32 -2.57
N PHE A 8 -3.77 -0.50 -3.65
CA PHE A 8 -5.22 -0.69 -3.56
C PHE A 8 -5.58 -1.94 -2.74
N GLY A 9 -4.88 -3.06 -2.96
CA GLY A 9 -5.03 -4.27 -2.13
C GLY A 9 -4.73 -4.04 -0.65
N ALA A 10 -3.77 -3.19 -0.29
CA ALA A 10 -3.49 -2.83 1.10
C ALA A 10 -4.66 -2.06 1.75
N ILE A 11 -5.29 -1.15 1.02
CA ILE A 11 -6.52 -0.44 1.45
C ILE A 11 -7.66 -1.47 1.63
N GLN A 12 -7.88 -2.35 0.66
CA GLN A 12 -8.94 -3.37 0.73
C GLN A 12 -8.78 -4.32 1.92
N LEU A 13 -7.56 -4.82 2.17
CA LEU A 13 -7.28 -5.69 3.31
C LEU A 13 -7.42 -4.95 4.64
N GLY A 14 -6.97 -3.70 4.73
CA GLY A 14 -7.17 -2.85 5.89
C GLY A 14 -8.64 -2.51 6.18
N CYS A 15 -9.48 -2.37 5.14
CA CYS A 15 -10.94 -2.27 5.28
C CYS A 15 -11.58 -3.58 5.75
N TRP A 16 -11.00 -4.74 5.42
CA TRP A 16 -11.57 -6.04 5.74
C TRP A 16 -11.24 -6.51 7.17
N ALA A 17 -9.97 -6.42 7.55
CA ALA A 17 -9.44 -6.82 8.86
C ALA A 17 -8.52 -5.72 9.41
N PRO A 18 -9.05 -4.53 9.78
CA PRO A 18 -8.23 -3.43 10.31
C PRO A 18 -7.43 -3.88 11.54
N GLU A 19 -8.01 -4.73 12.38
CA GLU A 19 -7.37 -5.38 13.54
C GLU A 19 -6.24 -6.38 13.19
N ALA A 20 -5.84 -6.50 11.91
CA ALA A 20 -4.65 -7.24 11.46
C ALA A 20 -3.42 -6.36 11.15
N PHE A 21 -3.57 -5.03 10.98
CA PHE A 21 -2.47 -4.13 10.56
C PHE A 21 -2.15 -3.00 11.55
N ASP A 22 -0.89 -2.90 12.02
CA ASP A 22 -0.42 -1.71 12.76
C ASP A 22 -0.33 -0.46 11.86
N ALA A 23 -0.09 -0.66 10.55
CA ALA A 23 -0.10 0.38 9.54
C ALA A 23 -0.57 -0.14 8.17
N VAL A 24 -1.37 0.66 7.48
CA VAL A 24 -1.78 0.44 6.08
C VAL A 24 -1.19 1.56 5.23
N ILE A 25 -0.28 1.21 4.33
CA ILE A 25 0.39 2.15 3.42
C ILE A 25 0.08 1.76 1.98
N SER A 26 -0.55 2.66 1.24
CA SER A 26 -0.90 2.52 -0.18
C SER A 26 -0.02 3.44 -1.02
N ILE A 27 0.86 2.86 -1.82
CA ILE A 27 1.79 3.62 -2.67
C ILE A 27 1.32 3.50 -4.12
N ALA A 28 1.15 4.61 -4.82
CA ALA A 28 0.59 4.64 -6.18
C ALA A 28 -0.75 3.85 -6.29
N GLY A 29 -1.57 3.90 -5.23
CA GLY A 29 -2.72 3.01 -5.08
C GLY A 29 -3.70 3.11 -6.24
N TYR A 30 -4.02 1.98 -6.87
CA TYR A 30 -4.82 1.98 -8.10
C TYR A 30 -6.27 2.50 -7.90
N GLY A 31 -6.49 3.79 -8.21
CA GLY A 31 -7.78 4.42 -8.46
C GLY A 31 -7.98 4.66 -9.96
N MET A 32 -9.21 4.53 -10.45
CA MET A 32 -9.52 4.64 -11.90
C MET A 32 -9.89 6.07 -12.34
N GLY A 33 -9.64 7.10 -11.53
CA GLY A 33 -10.14 8.45 -11.78
C GLY A 33 -11.66 8.50 -11.72
N THR A 34 -12.23 7.86 -10.69
CA THR A 34 -13.68 7.73 -10.52
C THR A 34 -14.37 9.04 -10.19
N GLN A 35 -13.63 10.10 -9.87
CA GLN A 35 -14.16 11.46 -9.71
C GLN A 35 -14.02 12.32 -10.97
N GLU A 36 -13.10 11.95 -11.86
CA GLU A 36 -12.72 12.68 -13.08
C GLU A 36 -13.72 12.47 -14.24
N PRO A 37 -13.68 13.32 -15.28
CA PRO A 37 -14.44 13.11 -16.52
C PRO A 37 -14.09 11.77 -17.20
N THR A 38 -15.08 11.15 -17.85
CA THR A 38 -14.90 9.85 -18.56
C THR A 38 -13.85 9.95 -19.65
N GLU A 39 -13.73 11.11 -20.28
CA GLU A 39 -12.79 11.46 -21.34
C GLU A 39 -11.34 11.47 -20.87
N THR A 40 -11.10 11.73 -19.58
CA THR A 40 -9.76 11.81 -18.97
C THR A 40 -9.36 10.47 -18.37
N SER A 41 -10.24 9.84 -17.58
CA SER A 41 -9.90 8.65 -16.79
C SER A 41 -10.35 7.32 -17.40
N GLY A 42 -11.24 7.35 -18.40
CA GLY A 42 -11.89 6.15 -18.94
C GLY A 42 -12.93 5.51 -18.01
N ALA A 43 -13.10 5.99 -16.77
CA ALA A 43 -14.12 5.48 -15.86
C ALA A 43 -15.52 5.99 -16.28
N PRO A 44 -16.50 5.09 -16.51
CA PRO A 44 -17.80 5.49 -17.04
C PRO A 44 -18.62 6.29 -16.01
N GLN A 45 -18.77 7.59 -16.20
CA GLN A 45 -19.55 8.44 -15.30
C GLN A 45 -21.05 8.45 -15.60
N PRO A 46 -21.93 8.63 -14.59
CA PRO A 46 -21.64 8.80 -13.15
C PRO A 46 -21.48 7.45 -12.40
N LYS A 47 -21.39 6.32 -13.10
CA LYS A 47 -21.33 4.99 -12.47
C LYS A 47 -20.03 4.79 -11.69
N GLY A 48 -18.90 5.25 -12.22
CA GLY A 48 -17.60 5.24 -11.54
C GLY A 48 -17.67 5.93 -10.18
N ARG A 49 -18.10 7.20 -10.16
CA ARG A 49 -18.27 7.99 -8.94
C ARG A 49 -19.16 7.29 -7.91
N ARG A 50 -20.32 6.76 -8.32
CA ARG A 50 -21.24 6.03 -7.42
C ARG A 50 -20.63 4.77 -6.81
N VAL A 51 -19.70 4.11 -7.50
CA VAL A 51 -18.96 2.95 -6.95
C VAL A 51 -17.94 3.40 -5.90
N LEU A 52 -17.25 4.53 -6.12
CA LEU A 52 -16.37 5.11 -5.10
C LEU A 52 -17.18 5.59 -3.88
N GLU A 53 -18.23 6.40 -4.07
CA GLU A 53 -19.15 6.83 -3.00
C GLU A 53 -19.64 5.62 -2.19
N TRP A 54 -20.08 4.57 -2.87
CA TRP A 54 -20.52 3.32 -2.24
C TRP A 54 -19.42 2.70 -1.35
N TYR A 55 -18.17 2.71 -1.82
CA TYR A 55 -17.01 2.15 -1.13
C TYR A 55 -16.55 3.01 0.05
N LEU A 56 -16.52 4.34 -0.13
CA LEU A 56 -16.19 5.34 0.89
C LEU A 56 -17.15 5.25 2.09
N ASP A 57 -18.44 5.05 1.84
CA ASP A 57 -19.45 4.91 2.90
C ASP A 57 -19.33 3.60 3.71
N ARG A 58 -18.95 2.49 3.04
CA ARG A 58 -19.22 1.11 3.53
C ARG A 58 -17.99 0.32 3.94
N HIS A 59 -16.82 0.71 3.45
CA HIS A 59 -15.55 0.01 3.70
C HIS A 59 -14.53 0.91 4.37
N VAL A 60 -14.30 2.10 3.82
CA VAL A 60 -13.28 3.04 4.31
C VAL A 60 -13.41 3.45 5.78
N PRO A 61 -14.60 3.54 6.42
CA PRO A 61 -14.71 3.92 7.83
C PRO A 61 -14.06 2.91 8.80
N LYS A 62 -13.81 1.68 8.33
CA LYS A 62 -13.09 0.63 9.08
C LYS A 62 -11.58 0.85 9.11
N LEU A 63 -11.00 1.51 8.10
CA LEU A 63 -9.58 1.87 8.12
C LEU A 63 -9.24 2.83 9.26
N ALA A 64 -10.21 3.61 9.77
CA ALA A 64 -9.99 4.47 10.93
C ALA A 64 -9.74 3.70 12.25
N ASP A 65 -9.87 2.36 12.26
CA ASP A 65 -9.44 1.49 13.38
C ASP A 65 -7.96 1.05 13.26
N VAL A 66 -7.32 1.28 12.12
CA VAL A 66 -5.88 1.07 11.93
C VAL A 66 -5.12 2.25 12.55
N PRO A 67 -4.03 2.05 13.32
CA PRO A 67 -3.29 3.14 13.95
C PRO A 67 -2.67 4.16 12.97
N ILE A 68 -2.24 3.70 11.78
CA ILE A 68 -1.60 4.53 10.74
C ILE A 68 -2.18 4.15 9.37
N VAL A 69 -2.69 5.12 8.61
CA VAL A 69 -3.22 4.89 7.25
C VAL A 69 -2.70 5.96 6.30
N TRP A 70 -1.76 5.60 5.42
CA TRP A 70 -1.14 6.56 4.51
C TRP A 70 -1.36 6.23 3.03
N GLY A 71 -1.67 7.27 2.26
CA GLY A 71 -1.51 7.27 0.81
C GLY A 71 -0.17 7.90 0.45
N VAL A 72 0.56 7.33 -0.50
CA VAL A 72 1.82 7.87 -1.03
C VAL A 72 1.68 7.92 -2.55
N HIS A 73 1.63 9.11 -3.14
CA HIS A 73 1.23 9.25 -4.55
C HIS A 73 1.84 10.50 -5.20
N CYS A 74 2.11 10.44 -6.50
CA CYS A 74 2.44 11.64 -7.29
C CYS A 74 1.20 12.18 -8.00
N ARG A 75 1.09 13.50 -8.21
CA ARG A 75 -0.01 14.12 -8.99
C ARG A 75 0.13 13.93 -10.49
N GLU A 76 1.35 13.80 -10.99
CA GLU A 76 1.66 13.54 -12.41
C GLU A 76 1.35 12.10 -12.83
N ASP A 77 0.86 11.26 -11.90
CA ASP A 77 0.55 9.87 -12.14
C ASP A 77 -0.79 9.73 -12.90
N THR A 78 -0.68 9.31 -14.15
CA THR A 78 -1.80 9.09 -15.07
C THR A 78 -2.22 7.62 -15.17
N MET A 79 -1.57 6.71 -14.43
CA MET A 79 -1.98 5.29 -14.36
C MET A 79 -2.94 5.01 -13.21
N SER A 80 -2.82 5.75 -12.12
CA SER A 80 -3.69 5.68 -10.96
C SER A 80 -4.04 7.10 -10.49
N SER A 81 -5.33 7.36 -10.24
CA SER A 81 -5.77 8.70 -9.86
C SER A 81 -5.32 9.08 -8.45
N PHE A 82 -4.57 10.17 -8.35
CA PHE A 82 -4.20 10.82 -7.09
C PHE A 82 -5.46 11.19 -6.28
N ASP A 83 -6.49 11.74 -6.93
CA ASP A 83 -7.66 12.29 -6.26
C ASP A 83 -8.59 11.20 -5.68
N ASP A 84 -8.71 10.06 -6.36
CA ASP A 84 -9.37 8.87 -5.79
C ASP A 84 -8.68 8.43 -4.48
N VAL A 85 -7.34 8.35 -4.46
CA VAL A 85 -6.57 7.94 -3.27
C VAL A 85 -6.65 9.00 -2.18
N ASN A 86 -6.48 10.28 -2.52
CA ASN A 86 -6.57 11.38 -1.58
C ASN A 86 -7.95 11.39 -0.87
N THR A 87 -9.03 11.20 -1.63
CA THR A 87 -10.39 11.14 -1.06
C THR A 87 -10.59 9.98 -0.09
N ILE A 88 -10.00 8.81 -0.37
CA ILE A 88 -10.02 7.68 0.58
C ILE A 88 -9.32 8.09 1.89
N ILE A 89 -8.13 8.68 1.81
CA ILE A 89 -7.33 9.09 2.97
C ILE A 89 -8.01 10.20 3.79
N ASP A 90 -8.62 11.18 3.13
CA ASP A 90 -9.42 12.23 3.75
C ASP A 90 -10.66 11.65 4.46
N THR A 91 -11.34 10.69 3.84
CA THR A 91 -12.50 9.98 4.44
C THR A 91 -12.09 9.20 5.69
N VAL A 92 -10.90 8.57 5.70
CA VAL A 92 -10.34 7.94 6.91
C VAL A 92 -10.07 8.98 8.00
N SER A 93 -9.46 10.11 7.63
CA SER A 93 -9.14 11.21 8.56
C SER A 93 -10.39 11.79 9.21
N GLU A 94 -11.41 12.12 8.41
CA GLU A 94 -12.69 12.64 8.88
C GLU A 94 -13.43 11.62 9.78
N THR A 95 -13.43 10.34 9.39
CA THR A 95 -14.03 9.27 10.20
C THR A 95 -13.32 9.12 11.55
N ALA A 96 -11.99 9.13 11.55
CA ALA A 96 -11.19 9.00 12.77
C ALA A 96 -11.45 10.17 13.73
N TYR A 97 -11.47 11.40 13.21
CA TYR A 97 -11.79 12.61 13.96
C TYR A 97 -13.20 12.55 14.58
N ARG A 98 -14.24 12.31 13.76
CA ARG A 98 -15.64 12.24 14.23
C ARG A 98 -15.85 11.14 15.27
N SER A 99 -15.19 10.00 15.07
CA SER A 99 -15.32 8.81 15.93
C SER A 99 -14.34 8.82 17.12
N ARG A 100 -13.52 9.86 17.27
CA ARG A 100 -12.44 9.98 18.29
C ARG A 100 -11.45 8.80 18.29
N LYS A 101 -11.25 8.16 17.14
CA LYS A 101 -10.29 7.05 16.97
C LYS A 101 -8.87 7.61 16.85
N ARG A 102 -7.89 6.87 17.37
CA ARG A 102 -6.45 7.22 17.29
C ARG A 102 -5.82 6.66 16.02
N CYS A 103 -6.35 7.06 14.86
CA CYS A 103 -5.76 6.78 13.55
C CYS A 103 -5.02 8.02 13.05
N HIS A 104 -3.74 7.85 12.69
CA HIS A 104 -2.96 8.86 12.00
C HIS A 104 -3.09 8.64 10.49
N SER A 105 -4.02 9.37 9.86
CA SER A 105 -4.23 9.36 8.41
C SER A 105 -3.46 10.50 7.75
N GLN A 106 -2.79 10.25 6.62
CA GLN A 106 -2.05 11.27 5.87
C GLN A 106 -1.87 10.92 4.39
N MET A 107 -1.94 11.93 3.53
CA MET A 107 -1.48 11.85 2.14
C MET A 107 -0.04 12.38 2.05
N VAL A 108 0.87 11.56 1.52
CA VAL A 108 2.27 11.89 1.28
C VAL A 108 2.45 12.09 -0.22
N GLU A 109 2.64 13.34 -0.63
CA GLU A 109 2.83 13.67 -2.04
C GLU A 109 4.28 13.40 -2.47
N VAL A 110 4.44 12.58 -3.51
CA VAL A 110 5.74 12.35 -4.17
C VAL A 110 5.99 13.51 -5.13
N PRO A 111 7.09 14.27 -4.99
CA PRO A 111 7.39 15.40 -5.86
C PRO A 111 7.44 15.03 -7.35
N ALA A 112 6.97 15.92 -8.21
CA ALA A 112 6.86 15.70 -9.66
C ALA A 112 8.21 15.35 -10.31
N GLU A 113 9.32 15.90 -9.83
CA GLU A 113 10.67 15.58 -10.34
C GLU A 113 11.15 14.16 -9.98
N LEU A 114 10.45 13.49 -9.06
CA LEU A 114 10.67 12.09 -8.69
C LEU A 114 9.65 11.14 -9.33
N ALA A 115 8.60 11.66 -9.96
CA ALA A 115 7.77 10.91 -10.91
C ALA A 115 8.67 10.29 -11.98
N ASN A 116 8.34 9.07 -12.43
CA ASN A 116 9.13 8.35 -13.43
C ASN A 116 10.64 8.14 -13.09
N SER A 117 11.06 8.33 -11.84
CA SER A 117 12.46 8.18 -11.41
C SER A 117 13.02 6.75 -11.59
N ASP A 118 12.15 5.75 -11.69
CA ASP A 118 12.48 4.36 -12.02
C ASP A 118 12.92 4.17 -13.48
N TYR A 119 12.49 5.05 -14.38
CA TYR A 119 12.81 4.95 -15.80
C TYR A 119 14.15 5.64 -16.14
N PRO A 120 14.89 5.14 -17.16
CA PRO A 120 16.06 5.83 -17.70
C PRO A 120 15.69 7.23 -18.20
N LYS A 121 16.56 8.23 -17.99
CA LYS A 121 16.30 9.66 -18.31
C LYS A 121 15.58 9.87 -19.65
N ARG A 122 16.09 9.27 -20.73
CA ARG A 122 15.53 9.31 -22.10
C ARG A 122 14.09 8.79 -22.29
N ARG A 123 13.43 8.27 -21.25
CA ARG A 123 12.05 7.77 -21.25
C ARG A 123 11.15 8.45 -20.20
N ARG A 124 11.69 9.35 -19.37
CA ARG A 124 10.91 9.94 -18.26
C ARG A 124 9.81 10.88 -18.75
N ASP A 125 10.14 11.71 -19.72
CA ASP A 125 9.24 12.75 -20.27
C ASP A 125 8.04 12.15 -21.05
N ALA A 126 8.13 10.86 -21.41
CA ALA A 126 7.09 10.10 -22.10
C ALA A 126 6.49 8.97 -21.24
N ALA A 127 6.83 8.91 -19.94
CA ALA A 127 6.31 7.93 -19.00
C ALA A 127 5.17 8.53 -18.18
N SER A 128 4.28 7.67 -17.69
CA SER A 128 2.95 8.03 -17.16
C SER A 128 2.94 8.66 -15.76
N GLY A 129 4.10 9.02 -15.20
CA GLY A 129 4.24 9.55 -13.84
C GLY A 129 4.40 8.46 -12.79
N HIS A 130 3.74 7.32 -12.97
CA HIS A 130 3.64 6.19 -12.03
C HIS A 130 4.99 5.65 -11.50
N GLY A 131 6.10 5.77 -12.25
CA GLY A 131 7.37 5.08 -11.94
C GLY A 131 8.20 5.67 -10.80
N TYR A 132 7.72 5.60 -9.55
CA TYR A 132 8.41 6.07 -8.34
C TYR A 132 8.55 4.98 -7.24
N PHE A 133 8.49 3.70 -7.60
CA PHE A 133 8.67 2.58 -6.68
C PHE A 133 10.04 2.59 -5.99
N ASN A 134 11.15 2.79 -6.72
CA ASN A 134 12.47 2.71 -6.10
C ASN A 134 12.71 3.86 -5.12
N VAL A 135 12.24 5.08 -5.42
CA VAL A 135 12.42 6.24 -4.51
C VAL A 135 11.50 6.19 -3.30
N THR A 136 10.35 5.50 -3.37
CA THR A 136 9.45 5.32 -2.24
C THR A 136 9.79 4.11 -1.37
N LEU A 137 10.50 3.08 -1.88
CA LEU A 137 10.72 1.82 -1.17
C LEU A 137 12.14 1.25 -1.10
N LEU A 138 13.02 1.52 -2.08
CA LEU A 138 14.27 0.75 -2.23
C LEU A 138 15.58 1.56 -2.17
N LYS A 139 15.52 2.88 -2.41
CA LYS A 139 16.67 3.79 -2.39
C LYS A 139 16.68 4.62 -1.12
N ASP A 140 17.83 5.20 -0.77
CA ASP A 140 18.01 6.05 0.43
C ASP A 140 16.95 7.16 0.55
N ARG A 141 16.49 7.73 -0.58
CA ARG A 141 15.39 8.74 -0.63
C ARG A 141 14.06 8.23 -0.03
N SER A 142 13.86 6.91 0.08
CA SER A 142 12.69 6.32 0.74
C SER A 142 12.68 6.57 2.25
N GLU A 143 13.84 6.82 2.87
CA GLU A 143 13.91 7.26 4.26
C GLU A 143 13.37 8.68 4.44
N GLU A 144 13.64 9.57 3.49
CA GLU A 144 13.11 10.94 3.46
C GLU A 144 11.60 10.97 3.18
N ILE A 145 11.13 10.16 2.22
CA ILE A 145 9.74 10.17 1.76
C ILE A 145 8.81 9.38 2.70
N LEU A 146 9.29 8.29 3.31
CA LEU A 146 8.41 7.30 3.95
C LEU A 146 8.95 6.74 5.26
N PHE A 147 10.12 6.10 5.26
CA PHE A 147 10.52 5.22 6.36
C PHE A 147 10.95 5.95 7.64
N THR A 148 11.47 7.18 7.57
CA THR A 148 11.81 7.94 8.79
C THR A 148 10.54 8.27 9.57
N ASP A 149 9.55 8.89 8.93
CA ASP A 149 8.32 9.25 9.64
C ASP A 149 7.48 8.01 9.98
N LEU A 150 7.41 7.00 9.11
CA LEU A 150 6.68 5.76 9.42
C LEU A 150 7.23 5.08 10.69
N ARG A 151 8.56 5.03 10.86
CA ARG A 151 9.19 4.51 12.08
C ARG A 151 8.87 5.39 13.30
N ASN A 152 8.91 6.72 13.14
CA ASN A 152 8.52 7.65 14.21
C ASN A 152 7.07 7.44 14.65
N GLN A 153 6.12 7.34 13.71
CA GLN A 153 4.71 7.13 14.03
C GLN A 153 4.46 5.74 14.62
N LEU A 154 5.10 4.68 14.12
CA LEU A 154 5.03 3.34 14.71
C LEU A 154 5.57 3.30 16.15
N SER A 155 6.60 4.10 16.48
CA SER A 155 7.13 4.20 17.85
C SER A 155 6.19 4.92 18.83
N ARG A 156 5.37 5.86 18.32
CA ARG A 156 4.42 6.69 19.09
C ARG A 156 3.02 6.09 19.16
N SER A 157 2.68 5.26 18.19
CA SER A 157 1.38 4.58 18.11
C SER A 157 1.21 3.66 19.30
N ALA A 158 -0.02 3.57 19.80
CA ALA A 158 -0.36 2.59 20.82
C ALA A 158 -0.16 1.20 20.20
N LYS A 159 0.91 0.50 20.59
CA LYS A 159 1.12 -0.89 20.19
C LYS A 159 -0.16 -1.65 20.48
N ARG A 160 -0.61 -2.43 19.51
CA ARG A 160 -1.72 -3.37 19.72
C ARG A 160 -1.42 -4.20 20.96
N GLN A 161 -2.38 -4.23 21.87
CA GLN A 161 -2.53 -5.44 22.67
C GLN A 161 -2.96 -6.52 21.69
N ARG A 162 -1.97 -7.26 21.18
CA ARG A 162 -2.26 -8.47 20.40
C ARG A 162 -3.21 -9.29 21.28
N PRO A 163 -4.37 -9.75 20.75
CA PRO A 163 -4.99 -10.92 21.33
C PRO A 163 -3.86 -11.93 21.52
N ARG A 164 -3.80 -12.56 22.68
CA ARG A 164 -2.84 -13.64 22.91
C ARG A 164 -3.28 -14.75 21.96
N TRP A 165 -2.72 -14.72 20.74
CA TRP A 165 -2.54 -15.90 19.95
C TRP A 165 -1.68 -16.75 20.87
N ASP A 166 -2.34 -17.65 21.58
CA ASP A 166 -1.71 -18.68 22.37
C ASP A 166 -1.02 -19.58 21.34
N ILE A 167 0.15 -19.11 20.86
CA ILE A 167 1.19 -19.94 20.30
C ILE A 167 1.40 -20.97 21.40
N PRO A 168 0.99 -22.23 21.21
CA PRO A 168 1.37 -23.27 22.15
C PRO A 168 2.89 -23.21 22.19
N GLU A 169 3.48 -23.10 23.38
CA GLU A 169 4.94 -23.16 23.50
C GLU A 169 5.38 -24.41 22.74
N GLU A 170 6.09 -24.23 21.60
CA GLU A 170 6.56 -25.37 20.84
C GLU A 170 7.46 -26.16 21.81
N PRO A 171 7.11 -27.42 22.14
CA PRO A 171 7.96 -28.19 23.03
C PRO A 171 9.33 -28.27 22.36
N GLU A 172 10.40 -27.98 23.12
CA GLU A 172 11.79 -27.93 22.63
C GLU A 172 12.22 -29.29 22.06
N SER A 173 11.84 -29.58 20.82
CA SER A 173 11.83 -30.93 20.29
C SER A 173 11.99 -30.95 18.77
N THR A 174 13.14 -31.46 18.35
CA THR A 174 13.47 -31.89 16.97
C THR A 174 13.78 -30.80 15.94
N ALA A 175 14.88 -30.09 16.20
CA ALA A 175 15.79 -29.71 15.12
C ALA A 175 16.30 -30.96 14.36
N ASN A 176 15.54 -31.45 13.37
CA ASN A 176 15.93 -32.62 12.57
C ASN A 176 15.57 -32.55 11.07
N TRP A 177 14.89 -31.48 10.61
CA TRP A 177 14.51 -31.29 9.19
C TRP A 177 15.70 -31.12 8.23
N LYS A 178 16.93 -30.95 8.74
CA LYS A 178 18.14 -30.79 7.92
C LYS A 178 18.75 -32.10 7.39
N ARG A 179 18.13 -33.26 7.62
CA ARG A 179 18.72 -34.57 7.23
C ARG A 179 18.16 -35.23 5.96
N GLU A 180 17.00 -34.84 5.45
CA GLU A 180 16.31 -35.60 4.40
C GLU A 180 16.38 -34.99 2.98
N GLN A 181 16.91 -33.77 2.81
CA GLN A 181 16.95 -33.10 1.49
C GLN A 181 18.18 -33.41 0.62
N ASN A 182 19.00 -34.41 0.97
CA ASN A 182 20.32 -34.60 0.35
C ASN A 182 20.48 -35.83 -0.56
N GLU A 183 19.42 -36.61 -0.85
CA GLU A 183 19.54 -37.89 -1.58
C GLU A 183 18.85 -37.98 -2.96
N PHE A 184 17.97 -37.05 -3.36
CA PHE A 184 17.24 -37.17 -4.64
C PHE A 184 17.14 -35.86 -5.45
N TYR A 185 18.25 -35.46 -6.07
CA TYR A 185 18.19 -34.71 -7.33
C TYR A 185 19.41 -34.95 -8.23
N ASP A 186 19.30 -35.93 -9.12
CA ASP A 186 20.28 -36.15 -10.21
C ASP A 186 19.77 -35.48 -11.49
N PRO A 187 20.31 -34.32 -11.91
CA PRO A 187 19.79 -33.57 -13.04
C PRO A 187 20.10 -34.27 -14.38
N PRO A 188 19.11 -34.45 -15.28
CA PRO A 188 19.32 -35.20 -16.51
C PRO A 188 20.37 -34.55 -17.41
N SER A 189 21.41 -35.32 -17.74
CA SER A 189 22.54 -34.87 -18.56
C SER A 189 22.10 -34.45 -19.98
N LYS A 190 22.06 -33.15 -20.23
CA LYS A 190 21.76 -32.57 -21.54
C LYS A 190 22.93 -32.76 -22.52
N ARG A 191 22.98 -33.91 -23.18
CA ARG A 191 23.69 -34.06 -24.46
C ARG A 191 22.92 -33.30 -25.54
N TRP A 192 23.44 -32.15 -25.96
CA TRP A 192 23.10 -31.58 -27.26
C TRP A 192 24.21 -31.94 -28.26
N ARG A 193 23.79 -32.47 -29.41
CA ARG A 193 24.59 -32.58 -30.64
C ARG A 193 23.95 -31.65 -31.67
#